data_AF-H1YB61-F1
#
_entry.id   AF-H1YB61-F1
#
_cell.length_a   1.000
_cell.length_b   1.000
_cell.length_c   1.000
_cell.angle_alpha   90.00
_cell.angle_beta   90.00
_cell.angle_gamma   90.00
#
_symmetry.space_group_name_H-M   'P 1'
#
loop_
_entity.id
_entity.type
_entity.pdbx_description
1 polymer ?
#
loop_
_entity_poly.entity_id
_entity_poly.type
_entity_poly.pdbx_seq_one_letter_code
_entity_poly.pdbx_strand_id
1 'polypeptide(L)'
;MLITKAAFTKLHCVLLLLFLFRQTALCQGKNDGAVINFVYSSDAHYGISRADFRGDTNVAAYKVNAAMIRQMNTLPELTLPNGELVKAVDYLVQTGDVANRMEYPIQSAAQSWKQFEHDYVQSITLKGHDGKPAKLLCVPGNHDISNAIGYPKPLKPLTDPTIMVNMYNQMVKPKKALTNQTYNYQTDKVNYSLNIKGVHLMFITLWPDSAERIWMQKDLDTVARNTPVIIFTHDQPTCEAKHFTNPVPPYQMKPGNKFENLTAEHYKEGVTAAADGGSTEIEQRGWVKFLKLHPNIMAYFHGNSNWNEFYVYHGPDNDVKLNVFRVDSPMKGKYSAKDETKLSFQLISLNTNKQTLTVSECLWNTEPQNPSQKVIIGQTATVSIKVP
;
A
#
# COMPACT_ATOMS: atom_id res chain seq x y z
N MET A 1 21.28 98.86 -19.78
CA MET A 1 21.73 97.84 -20.75
C MET A 1 22.83 97.02 -20.10
N LEU A 2 22.55 95.73 -19.88
CA LEU A 2 23.45 94.59 -19.63
C LEU A 2 24.45 94.62 -18.44
N ILE A 3 24.23 93.80 -17.38
CA ILE A 3 24.75 92.42 -17.12
C ILE A 3 26.14 92.45 -16.44
N THR A 4 26.24 92.39 -15.10
CA THR A 4 26.40 91.25 -14.15
C THR A 4 27.74 90.49 -14.14
N LYS A 5 28.29 90.27 -12.93
CA LYS A 5 28.78 89.00 -12.31
C LYS A 5 29.41 89.35 -10.94
N ALA A 6 28.86 89.00 -9.78
CA ALA A 6 28.56 87.69 -9.16
C ALA A 6 29.81 86.86 -8.82
N ALA A 7 30.00 86.66 -7.52
CA ALA A 7 31.01 85.87 -6.84
C ALA A 7 30.35 84.70 -6.08
N PHE A 8 31.19 83.79 -5.56
CA PHE A 8 30.92 82.70 -4.61
C PHE A 8 30.29 81.40 -5.17
N THR A 9 31.05 80.30 -5.35
CA THR A 9 31.50 79.20 -4.43
C THR A 9 30.58 77.97 -4.37
N LYS A 10 31.23 76.81 -4.64
CA LYS A 10 31.02 75.45 -4.10
C LYS A 10 29.58 74.90 -3.99
N LEU A 11 29.30 73.87 -4.78
CA LEU A 11 28.84 72.57 -4.26
C LEU A 11 29.06 71.46 -5.30
N HIS A 12 29.93 70.50 -5.01
CA HIS A 12 30.07 69.28 -5.81
C HIS A 12 28.95 68.31 -5.45
N CYS A 13 28.04 68.06 -6.38
CA CYS A 13 27.06 66.99 -6.31
C CYS A 13 27.74 65.64 -6.54
N VAL A 14 27.79 64.80 -5.50
CA VAL A 14 27.97 63.34 -5.66
C VAL A 14 26.58 62.74 -5.81
N LEU A 15 26.19 62.40 -7.04
CA LEU A 15 25.01 61.59 -7.32
C LEU A 15 25.33 60.14 -6.93
N LEU A 16 24.87 59.69 -5.76
CA LEU A 16 24.75 58.27 -5.44
C LEU A 16 23.36 57.81 -5.93
N LEU A 17 23.30 57.20 -7.12
CA LEU A 17 22.13 56.46 -7.58
C LEU A 17 22.00 55.18 -6.73
N LEU A 18 21.21 55.26 -5.66
CA LEU A 18 20.66 54.09 -4.97
C LEU A 18 19.61 53.44 -5.88
N PHE A 19 20.03 52.42 -6.64
CA PHE A 19 19.14 51.44 -7.22
C PHE A 19 18.38 50.72 -6.09
N LEU A 20 17.19 51.21 -5.75
CA LEU A 20 16.20 50.48 -4.97
C LEU A 20 15.63 49.37 -5.86
N PHE A 21 16.37 48.26 -5.98
CA PHE A 21 15.75 46.99 -6.31
C PHE A 21 14.78 46.65 -5.17
N ARG A 22 13.48 46.87 -5.41
CA ARG A 22 12.43 46.18 -4.67
C ARG A 22 12.65 44.69 -4.90
N GLN A 23 13.35 44.05 -3.97
CA GLN A 23 13.18 42.62 -3.76
C GLN A 23 11.73 42.44 -3.32
N THR A 24 10.84 42.18 -4.27
CA THR A 24 9.67 41.37 -3.97
C THR A 24 10.23 40.05 -3.49
N ALA A 25 10.33 39.89 -2.18
CA ALA A 25 10.48 38.60 -1.56
C ALA A 25 9.31 37.76 -2.08
N LEU A 26 9.57 36.98 -3.13
CA LEU A 26 8.84 35.77 -3.39
C LEU A 26 8.87 35.04 -2.06
N CYS A 27 7.73 35.02 -1.39
CA CYS A 27 7.49 34.09 -0.30
C CYS A 27 7.56 32.71 -0.96
N GLN A 28 8.77 32.17 -1.09
CA GLN A 28 8.98 30.79 -1.44
C GLN A 28 8.27 30.00 -0.35
N GLY A 29 7.21 29.30 -0.77
CA GLY A 29 6.41 28.45 0.10
C GLY A 29 7.33 27.60 0.96
N LYS A 30 7.18 27.74 2.28
CA LYS A 30 7.88 26.93 3.26
C LYS A 30 7.49 25.46 3.04
N ASN A 31 8.40 24.73 2.40
CA ASN A 31 8.64 23.30 2.60
C ASN A 31 7.49 22.33 2.27
N ASP A 32 6.97 22.38 1.02
CA ASP A 32 6.17 21.28 0.44
C ASP A 32 6.97 19.95 0.34
N GLY A 33 8.30 19.99 0.54
CA GLY A 33 9.18 18.81 0.48
C GLY A 33 9.08 17.82 1.65
N ALA A 34 8.17 18.02 2.62
CA ALA A 34 8.06 17.20 3.83
C ALA A 34 6.96 16.13 3.78
N VAL A 35 5.99 16.28 2.88
CA VAL A 35 4.89 15.32 2.72
C VAL A 35 5.23 14.36 1.60
N ILE A 36 4.96 13.09 1.82
CA ILE A 36 5.02 12.03 0.80
C ILE A 36 3.63 11.43 0.74
N ASN A 37 3.05 11.36 -0.45
CA ASN A 37 1.71 10.83 -0.65
C ASN A 37 1.76 9.45 -1.29
N PHE A 38 0.97 8.53 -0.77
CA PHE A 38 0.76 7.20 -1.31
C PHE A 38 -0.72 7.01 -1.60
N VAL A 39 -1.03 6.39 -2.72
CA VAL A 39 -2.34 5.75 -2.91
C VAL A 39 -2.22 4.31 -2.49
N TYR A 40 -3.18 3.81 -1.74
CA TYR A 40 -3.17 2.45 -1.22
C TYR A 40 -4.45 1.70 -1.56
N SER A 41 -4.30 0.53 -2.18
CA SER A 41 -5.40 -0.40 -2.53
C SER A 41 -5.00 -1.85 -2.23
N SER A 42 -5.97 -2.75 -2.22
CA SER A 42 -5.75 -4.19 -2.09
C SER A 42 -6.81 -4.96 -2.85
N ASP A 43 -6.61 -6.27 -3.03
CA ASP A 43 -7.66 -7.20 -3.40
C ASP A 43 -8.35 -6.85 -4.73
N ALA A 44 -7.55 -6.65 -5.77
CA ALA A 44 -8.02 -6.30 -7.12
C ALA A 44 -8.78 -7.46 -7.79
N HIS A 45 -8.47 -8.71 -7.41
CA HIS A 45 -9.13 -9.96 -7.82
C HIS A 45 -9.49 -10.00 -9.32
N TYR A 46 -8.51 -9.75 -10.20
CA TYR A 46 -8.72 -9.99 -11.63
C TYR A 46 -9.13 -11.45 -11.88
N GLY A 47 -10.15 -11.65 -12.70
CA GLY A 47 -10.70 -12.97 -13.04
C GLY A 47 -12.11 -13.24 -12.51
N ILE A 48 -12.65 -12.37 -11.65
CA ILE A 48 -14.06 -12.44 -11.21
C ILE A 48 -14.86 -11.21 -11.66
N SER A 49 -16.15 -11.21 -11.35
CA SER A 49 -17.07 -10.11 -11.63
C SER A 49 -17.76 -9.63 -10.36
N ARG A 50 -18.13 -8.35 -10.34
CA ARG A 50 -19.13 -7.83 -9.40
C ARG A 50 -20.52 -8.17 -9.90
N ALA A 51 -21.44 -8.46 -8.98
CA ALA A 51 -22.85 -8.67 -9.31
C ALA A 51 -23.44 -7.44 -10.00
N ASP A 52 -23.22 -6.25 -9.41
CA ASP A 52 -23.69 -4.96 -9.90
C ASP A 52 -22.58 -3.91 -9.82
N PHE A 53 -22.49 -3.07 -10.86
CA PHE A 53 -21.63 -1.89 -10.87
C PHE A 53 -22.09 -0.87 -11.92
N ARG A 54 -22.33 0.38 -11.50
CA ARG A 54 -22.74 1.53 -12.32
C ARG A 54 -23.95 1.26 -13.22
N GLY A 55 -24.94 0.53 -12.69
CA GLY A 55 -26.16 0.15 -13.41
C GLY A 55 -26.02 -1.06 -14.35
N ASP A 56 -24.81 -1.59 -14.52
CA ASP A 56 -24.56 -2.85 -15.23
C ASP A 56 -24.49 -4.03 -14.25
N THR A 57 -24.76 -5.22 -14.77
CA THR A 57 -24.66 -6.49 -14.01
C THR A 57 -23.48 -7.34 -14.48
N ASN A 58 -22.94 -8.21 -13.61
CA ASN A 58 -21.84 -9.14 -13.91
C ASN A 58 -20.61 -8.40 -14.50
N VAL A 59 -20.23 -7.30 -13.87
CA VAL A 59 -19.17 -6.43 -14.36
C VAL A 59 -17.81 -7.00 -13.98
N ALA A 60 -17.04 -7.40 -14.99
CA ALA A 60 -15.72 -7.99 -14.83
C ALA A 60 -14.74 -7.08 -14.07
N ALA A 61 -13.86 -7.68 -13.28
CA ALA A 61 -12.88 -7.00 -12.44
C ALA A 61 -12.04 -5.96 -13.18
N TYR A 62 -11.62 -6.24 -14.42
CA TYR A 62 -10.81 -5.28 -15.19
C TYR A 62 -11.57 -3.98 -15.50
N LYS A 63 -12.90 -4.01 -15.62
CA LYS A 63 -13.69 -2.78 -15.81
C LYS A 63 -13.79 -1.97 -14.53
N VAL A 64 -13.98 -2.66 -13.40
CA VAL A 64 -14.09 -2.05 -12.07
C VAL A 64 -12.75 -1.43 -11.65
N ASN A 65 -11.66 -2.20 -11.77
CA ASN A 65 -10.31 -1.72 -11.46
C ASN A 65 -9.90 -0.56 -12.36
N ALA A 66 -10.14 -0.63 -13.67
CA ALA A 66 -9.89 0.51 -14.57
C ALA A 66 -10.70 1.76 -14.18
N ALA A 67 -11.93 1.61 -13.67
CA ALA A 67 -12.70 2.74 -13.14
C ALA A 67 -12.10 3.33 -11.86
N MET A 68 -11.62 2.48 -10.94
CA MET A 68 -10.91 2.90 -9.74
C MET A 68 -9.60 3.63 -10.09
N ILE A 69 -8.79 3.11 -11.03
CA ILE A 69 -7.55 3.75 -11.48
C ILE A 69 -7.82 5.14 -12.07
N ARG A 70 -8.89 5.30 -12.87
CA ARG A 70 -9.29 6.63 -13.37
C ARG A 70 -9.54 7.62 -12.24
N GLN A 71 -10.17 7.18 -11.14
CA GLN A 71 -10.39 8.03 -9.98
C GLN A 71 -9.11 8.29 -9.17
N MET A 72 -8.21 7.31 -9.07
CA MET A 72 -6.88 7.56 -8.49
C MET A 72 -6.14 8.65 -9.26
N ASN A 73 -6.22 8.65 -10.59
CA ASN A 73 -5.55 9.65 -11.44
C ASN A 73 -6.08 11.08 -11.23
N THR A 74 -7.26 11.29 -10.63
CA THR A 74 -7.78 12.65 -10.32
C THR A 74 -7.28 13.20 -8.98
N LEU A 75 -6.62 12.37 -8.15
CA LEU A 75 -6.22 12.76 -6.80
C LEU A 75 -5.35 14.03 -6.71
N PRO A 76 -4.42 14.33 -7.64
CA PRO A 76 -3.67 15.59 -7.58
C PRO A 76 -4.55 16.85 -7.52
N GLU A 77 -5.78 16.77 -8.04
CA GLU A 77 -6.77 17.85 -8.06
C GLU A 77 -7.72 17.84 -6.85
N LEU A 78 -7.57 16.84 -5.96
CA LEU A 78 -8.42 16.70 -4.77
C LEU A 78 -7.98 17.70 -3.70
N THR A 79 -8.96 18.48 -3.21
CA THR A 79 -8.81 19.32 -2.02
C THR A 79 -9.19 18.50 -0.79
N LEU A 80 -8.25 18.38 0.15
CA LEU A 80 -8.44 17.72 1.43
C LEU A 80 -9.32 18.58 2.36
N PRO A 81 -9.91 18.01 3.42
CA PRO A 81 -10.77 18.74 4.35
C PRO A 81 -10.08 19.92 5.05
N ASN A 82 -8.75 19.91 5.14
CA ASN A 82 -7.95 21.02 5.69
C ASN A 82 -7.71 22.16 4.67
N GLY A 83 -8.26 22.06 3.45
CA GLY A 83 -8.13 23.04 2.38
C GLY A 83 -6.88 22.86 1.50
N GLU A 84 -5.98 21.93 1.83
CA GLU A 84 -4.78 21.66 1.03
C GLU A 84 -5.11 20.77 -0.17
N LEU A 85 -4.46 21.02 -1.32
CA LEU A 85 -4.49 20.10 -2.45
C LEU A 85 -3.51 18.95 -2.22
N VAL A 86 -3.87 17.74 -2.67
CA VAL A 86 -2.95 16.59 -2.66
C VAL A 86 -1.72 16.88 -3.52
N LYS A 87 -1.89 17.57 -4.66
CA LYS A 87 -0.87 18.03 -5.65
C LYS A 87 -0.07 16.92 -6.35
N ALA A 88 0.33 15.88 -5.64
CA ALA A 88 1.19 14.83 -6.12
C ALA A 88 0.97 13.53 -5.34
N VAL A 89 1.24 12.39 -5.99
CA VAL A 89 1.26 11.06 -5.40
C VAL A 89 2.59 10.41 -5.78
N ASP A 90 3.43 10.12 -4.80
CA ASP A 90 4.79 9.61 -5.00
C ASP A 90 4.81 8.09 -5.23
N TYR A 91 3.85 7.37 -4.63
CA TYR A 91 3.80 5.92 -4.66
C TYR A 91 2.37 5.40 -4.82
N LEU A 92 2.23 4.30 -5.53
CA LEU A 92 1.01 3.49 -5.59
C LEU A 92 1.30 2.17 -4.90
N VAL A 93 0.52 1.83 -3.88
CA VAL A 93 0.68 0.61 -3.09
C VAL A 93 -0.47 -0.35 -3.36
N GLN A 94 -0.14 -1.61 -3.62
CA GLN A 94 -1.09 -2.70 -3.74
C GLN A 94 -0.69 -3.86 -2.82
N THR A 95 -1.54 -4.26 -1.87
CA THR A 95 -1.20 -5.31 -0.90
C THR A 95 -1.89 -6.64 -1.14
N GLY A 96 -1.70 -7.23 -2.31
CA GLY A 96 -2.03 -8.63 -2.57
C GLY A 96 -3.42 -8.88 -3.13
N ASP A 97 -3.62 -10.14 -3.52
CA ASP A 97 -4.80 -10.63 -4.22
C ASP A 97 -5.05 -9.85 -5.51
N VAL A 98 -3.99 -9.76 -6.31
CA VAL A 98 -4.09 -9.21 -7.67
C VAL A 98 -4.95 -10.14 -8.51
N ALA A 99 -4.70 -11.45 -8.53
CA ALA A 99 -5.59 -12.41 -9.16
C ALA A 99 -6.60 -12.98 -8.19
N ASN A 100 -7.78 -13.33 -8.70
CA ASN A 100 -8.56 -14.38 -8.06
C ASN A 100 -7.79 -15.72 -8.13
N ARG A 101 -8.10 -16.68 -7.26
CA ARG A 101 -7.61 -18.05 -7.44
C ARG A 101 -8.09 -18.57 -8.80
N MET A 102 -7.31 -19.42 -9.45
CA MET A 102 -7.66 -20.04 -10.75
C MET A 102 -8.77 -21.10 -10.63
N GLU A 103 -9.80 -20.79 -9.84
CA GLU A 103 -11.06 -21.51 -9.66
C GLU A 103 -12.12 -20.92 -10.61
N TYR A 104 -13.30 -21.53 -10.70
CA TYR A 104 -14.39 -20.96 -11.50
C TYR A 104 -14.89 -19.61 -10.93
N PRO A 105 -15.07 -18.56 -11.76
CA PRO A 105 -14.77 -18.48 -13.19
C PRO A 105 -13.25 -18.47 -13.47
N ILE A 106 -12.81 -19.37 -14.35
CA ILE A 106 -11.38 -19.65 -14.53
C ILE A 106 -10.70 -18.52 -15.32
N GLN A 107 -9.71 -17.89 -14.69
CA GLN A 107 -8.73 -17.02 -15.33
C GLN A 107 -7.34 -17.35 -14.79
N SER A 108 -6.33 -17.49 -15.64
CA SER A 108 -4.96 -17.76 -15.18
C SER A 108 -4.32 -16.54 -14.53
N ALA A 109 -3.36 -16.78 -13.62
CA ALA A 109 -2.60 -15.71 -12.99
C ALA A 109 -1.85 -14.85 -14.03
N ALA A 110 -1.35 -15.46 -15.12
CA ALA A 110 -0.72 -14.73 -16.21
C ALA A 110 -1.68 -13.76 -16.93
N GLN A 111 -2.95 -14.13 -17.13
CA GLN A 111 -3.94 -13.22 -17.71
C GLN A 111 -4.31 -12.11 -16.73
N SER A 112 -4.49 -12.44 -15.45
CA SER A 112 -4.71 -11.45 -14.40
C SER A 112 -3.57 -10.45 -14.29
N TRP A 113 -2.31 -10.89 -14.39
CA TRP A 113 -1.15 -10.00 -14.38
C TRP A 113 -1.17 -9.02 -15.54
N LYS A 114 -1.53 -9.45 -16.76
CA LYS A 114 -1.62 -8.53 -17.92
C LYS A 114 -2.64 -7.42 -17.70
N GLN A 115 -3.79 -7.76 -17.10
CA GLN A 115 -4.83 -6.78 -16.76
C GLN A 115 -4.34 -5.83 -15.65
N PHE A 116 -3.69 -6.38 -14.61
CA PHE A 116 -3.09 -5.59 -13.55
C PHE A 116 -2.02 -4.63 -14.07
N GLU A 117 -1.09 -5.09 -14.90
CA GLU A 117 -0.02 -4.27 -15.48
C GLU A 117 -0.61 -3.15 -16.35
N HIS A 118 -1.63 -3.45 -17.14
CA HIS A 118 -2.35 -2.43 -17.91
C HIS A 118 -2.91 -1.32 -17.01
N ASP A 119 -3.57 -1.69 -15.92
CA ASP A 119 -4.26 -0.73 -15.05
C ASP A 119 -3.28 0.01 -14.11
N TYR A 120 -2.42 -0.71 -13.40
CA TYR A 120 -1.56 -0.17 -12.34
C TYR A 120 -0.20 0.36 -12.82
N VAL A 121 0.22 0.03 -14.04
CA VAL A 121 1.51 0.48 -14.60
C VAL A 121 1.31 1.35 -15.84
N GLN A 122 0.48 0.91 -16.79
CA GLN A 122 0.36 1.59 -18.09
C GLN A 122 -0.67 2.73 -18.05
N SER A 123 -1.76 2.57 -17.28
CA SER A 123 -2.87 3.53 -17.23
C SER A 123 -2.76 4.55 -16.10
N ILE A 124 -1.81 4.37 -15.18
CA ILE A 124 -1.58 5.33 -14.09
C ILE A 124 -0.87 6.59 -14.63
N THR A 125 -1.39 7.76 -14.28
CA THR A 125 -0.84 9.07 -14.70
C THR A 125 -0.32 9.88 -13.52
N LEU A 126 -0.36 9.31 -12.32
CA LEU A 126 0.10 9.93 -11.09
C LEU A 126 1.59 10.29 -11.16
N LYS A 127 1.92 11.46 -10.62
CA LYS A 127 3.29 11.94 -10.50
C LYS A 127 3.58 12.34 -9.06
N GLY A 128 4.79 12.01 -8.62
CA GLY A 128 5.31 12.42 -7.32
C GLY A 128 5.69 13.88 -7.27
N HIS A 129 6.07 14.34 -6.08
CA HIS A 129 6.51 15.71 -5.83
C HIS A 129 7.79 16.07 -6.62
N ASP A 130 8.56 15.07 -7.05
CA ASP A 130 9.73 15.24 -7.92
C ASP A 130 9.40 15.25 -9.42
N GLY A 131 8.11 15.22 -9.77
CA GLY A 131 7.60 15.22 -11.14
C GLY A 131 7.72 13.87 -11.87
N LYS A 132 8.28 12.83 -11.23
CA LYS A 132 8.40 11.49 -11.83
C LYS A 132 7.10 10.70 -11.69
N PRO A 133 6.85 9.70 -12.55
CA PRO A 133 5.72 8.78 -12.35
C PRO A 133 5.73 8.14 -10.97
N ALA A 134 4.55 7.99 -10.37
CA ALA A 134 4.41 7.29 -9.10
C ALA A 134 4.98 5.88 -9.20
N LYS A 135 5.76 5.45 -8.20
CA LYS A 135 6.33 4.10 -8.19
C LYS A 135 5.32 3.10 -7.63
N LEU A 136 5.03 2.04 -8.38
CA LEU A 136 4.25 0.90 -7.90
C LEU A 136 5.07 0.07 -6.91
N LEU A 137 4.52 -0.11 -5.70
CA LEU A 137 5.00 -0.97 -4.64
C LEU A 137 3.92 -2.02 -4.37
N CYS A 138 4.26 -3.30 -4.42
CA CYS A 138 3.28 -4.36 -4.25
C CYS A 138 3.81 -5.56 -3.50
N VAL A 139 2.90 -6.29 -2.86
CA VAL A 139 3.13 -7.60 -2.25
C VAL A 139 2.03 -8.54 -2.73
N PRO A 140 2.26 -9.86 -2.72
CA PRO A 140 1.23 -10.81 -3.10
C PRO A 140 0.22 -11.01 -1.97
N GLY A 141 -0.95 -11.56 -2.32
CA GLY A 141 -1.92 -12.04 -1.35
C GLY A 141 -2.02 -13.56 -1.33
N ASN A 142 -2.93 -14.08 -0.52
CA ASN A 142 -3.11 -15.53 -0.39
C ASN A 142 -3.55 -16.18 -1.71
N HIS A 143 -4.32 -15.48 -2.56
CA HIS A 143 -4.72 -15.97 -3.88
C HIS A 143 -3.54 -16.04 -4.84
N ASP A 144 -2.68 -15.01 -4.85
CA ASP A 144 -1.51 -14.96 -5.73
C ASP A 144 -0.51 -16.08 -5.37
N ILE A 145 -0.31 -16.31 -4.07
CA ILE A 145 0.55 -17.39 -3.57
C ILE A 145 -0.06 -18.75 -3.89
N SER A 146 -1.35 -18.95 -3.61
CA SER A 146 -2.07 -20.18 -3.94
C SER A 146 -1.96 -20.53 -5.43
N ASN A 147 -2.04 -19.53 -6.31
CA ASN A 147 -1.86 -19.75 -7.74
C ASN A 147 -0.44 -20.24 -8.08
N ALA A 148 0.59 -19.82 -7.35
CA ALA A 148 1.96 -20.26 -7.58
C ALA A 148 2.27 -21.67 -7.04
N ILE A 149 1.73 -22.02 -5.86
CA ILE A 149 2.11 -23.25 -5.14
C ILE A 149 1.03 -24.34 -5.10
N GLY A 150 -0.17 -24.03 -5.58
CA GLY A 150 -1.34 -24.89 -5.51
C GLY A 150 -2.27 -24.52 -4.36
N TYR A 151 -3.42 -25.19 -4.31
CA TYR A 151 -4.49 -24.93 -3.36
C TYR A 151 -5.21 -26.25 -3.01
N PRO A 152 -5.81 -26.41 -1.81
CA PRO A 152 -6.54 -27.63 -1.47
C PRO A 152 -7.72 -27.93 -2.41
N LYS A 153 -8.33 -26.90 -3.02
CA LYS A 153 -9.34 -27.08 -4.07
C LYS A 153 -8.67 -27.05 -5.45
N PRO A 154 -9.16 -27.84 -6.42
CA PRO A 154 -8.57 -27.88 -7.75
C PRO A 154 -8.53 -26.51 -8.43
N LEU A 155 -7.34 -26.12 -8.89
CA LEU A 155 -7.11 -24.95 -9.73
C LEU A 155 -6.97 -25.37 -11.20
N LYS A 156 -7.27 -24.47 -12.14
CA LYS A 156 -7.01 -24.67 -13.57
C LYS A 156 -6.37 -23.43 -14.20
N PRO A 157 -5.09 -23.49 -14.63
CA PRO A 157 -4.12 -24.58 -14.43
C PRO A 157 -3.86 -24.87 -12.94
N LEU A 158 -3.23 -26.01 -12.64
CA LEU A 158 -2.92 -26.41 -11.25
C LEU A 158 -2.03 -25.39 -10.55
N THR A 159 -1.07 -24.83 -11.27
CA THR A 159 -0.22 -23.72 -10.82
C THR A 159 0.10 -22.78 -11.99
N ASP A 160 0.31 -21.50 -11.65
CA ASP A 160 0.77 -20.42 -12.51
C ASP A 160 1.44 -19.36 -11.63
N PRO A 161 2.78 -19.41 -11.48
CA PRO A 161 3.50 -18.47 -10.61
C PRO A 161 3.71 -17.09 -11.22
N THR A 162 3.10 -16.77 -12.39
CA THR A 162 3.42 -15.54 -13.13
C THR A 162 3.26 -14.26 -12.31
N ILE A 163 2.23 -14.14 -11.47
CA ILE A 163 2.09 -12.95 -10.61
C ILE A 163 3.26 -12.85 -9.63
N MET A 164 3.58 -13.94 -8.94
CA MET A 164 4.69 -13.97 -7.98
C MET A 164 6.03 -13.62 -8.64
N VAL A 165 6.29 -14.17 -9.84
CA VAL A 165 7.50 -13.90 -10.63
C VAL A 165 7.61 -12.42 -10.97
N ASN A 166 6.53 -11.83 -11.50
CA ASN A 166 6.57 -10.44 -11.94
C ASN A 166 6.65 -9.46 -10.77
N MET A 167 5.91 -9.72 -9.68
CA MET A 167 6.03 -8.95 -8.44
C MET A 167 7.45 -9.02 -7.88
N TYR A 168 8.04 -10.22 -7.80
CA TYR A 168 9.42 -10.41 -7.33
C TYR A 168 10.42 -9.63 -8.19
N ASN A 169 10.34 -9.76 -9.52
CA ASN A 169 11.22 -9.05 -10.44
C ASN A 169 11.09 -7.53 -10.34
N GLN A 170 9.87 -7.02 -10.13
CA GLN A 170 9.61 -5.60 -9.98
C GLN A 170 10.09 -5.03 -8.64
N MET A 171 9.82 -5.74 -7.55
CA MET A 171 10.07 -5.27 -6.18
C MET A 171 11.52 -5.50 -5.76
N VAL A 172 12.00 -6.73 -5.90
CA VAL A 172 13.33 -7.14 -5.43
C VAL A 172 14.42 -6.75 -6.42
N LYS A 173 14.08 -6.67 -7.73
CA LYS A 173 15.02 -6.35 -8.82
C LYS A 173 16.29 -7.21 -8.75
N PRO A 174 16.15 -8.56 -8.80
CA PRO A 174 17.29 -9.45 -8.73
C PRO A 174 18.25 -9.18 -9.89
N LYS A 175 19.55 -9.50 -9.70
CA LYS A 175 20.58 -9.36 -10.76
C LYS A 175 20.19 -10.08 -12.05
N LYS A 176 19.49 -11.20 -11.93
CA LYS A 176 18.88 -11.95 -13.03
C LYS A 176 17.39 -12.06 -12.74
N ALA A 177 16.57 -11.57 -13.67
CA ALA A 177 15.12 -11.73 -13.57
C ALA A 177 14.75 -13.23 -13.53
N LEU A 178 13.84 -13.58 -12.63
CA LEU A 178 13.26 -14.92 -12.53
C LEU A 178 12.27 -15.15 -13.67
N THR A 179 12.10 -16.41 -14.05
CA THR A 179 11.01 -16.90 -14.91
C THR A 179 10.12 -17.84 -14.12
N ASN A 180 8.95 -18.21 -14.67
CA ASN A 180 8.08 -19.22 -14.07
C ASN A 180 8.80 -20.55 -13.77
N GLN A 181 9.81 -20.91 -14.57
CA GLN A 181 10.58 -22.16 -14.40
C GLN A 181 11.63 -22.07 -13.29
N THR A 182 12.17 -20.88 -13.02
CA THR A 182 13.24 -20.70 -12.02
C THR A 182 12.72 -20.22 -10.68
N TYR A 183 11.43 -19.87 -10.59
CA TYR A 183 10.80 -19.37 -9.38
C TYR A 183 10.57 -20.50 -8.37
N ASN A 184 10.91 -20.23 -7.11
CA ASN A 184 10.65 -21.10 -5.98
C ASN A 184 10.08 -20.28 -4.81
N TYR A 185 8.82 -20.53 -4.47
CA TYR A 185 8.16 -19.82 -3.37
C TYR A 185 8.87 -19.93 -2.01
N GLN A 186 9.64 -21.00 -1.77
CA GLN A 186 10.36 -21.17 -0.50
C GLN A 186 11.50 -20.16 -0.35
N THR A 187 12.13 -19.72 -1.44
CA THR A 187 13.30 -18.82 -1.42
C THR A 187 13.00 -17.44 -1.99
N ASP A 188 12.12 -17.36 -2.98
CA ASP A 188 11.86 -16.16 -3.78
C ASP A 188 10.67 -15.38 -3.20
N LYS A 189 10.83 -14.99 -1.94
CA LYS A 189 9.88 -14.16 -1.20
C LYS A 189 9.91 -12.72 -1.72
N VAL A 190 8.74 -12.11 -1.88
CA VAL A 190 8.59 -10.71 -2.31
C VAL A 190 8.78 -9.81 -1.09
N ASN A 191 9.98 -9.84 -0.52
CA ASN A 191 10.37 -9.04 0.64
C ASN A 191 11.24 -7.89 0.16
N TYR A 192 10.81 -6.67 0.44
CA TYR A 192 11.46 -5.45 -0.03
C TYR A 192 11.36 -4.34 1.01
N SER A 193 12.41 -3.55 1.15
CA SER A 193 12.41 -2.39 2.03
C SER A 193 12.87 -1.13 1.30
N LEU A 194 12.41 0.02 1.79
CA LEU A 194 12.72 1.32 1.21
C LEU A 194 12.79 2.39 2.30
N ASN A 195 13.90 3.10 2.36
CA ASN A 195 14.05 4.29 3.19
C ASN A 195 13.56 5.53 2.44
N ILE A 196 12.64 6.29 3.03
CA ILE A 196 12.13 7.54 2.46
C ILE A 196 12.15 8.62 3.52
N LYS A 197 13.00 9.64 3.32
CA LYS A 197 13.08 10.86 4.16
C LYS A 197 13.05 10.57 5.68
N GLY A 198 13.80 9.56 6.13
CA GLY A 198 13.92 9.20 7.55
C GLY A 198 12.85 8.25 8.09
N VAL A 199 12.04 7.65 7.22
CA VAL A 199 11.10 6.57 7.55
C VAL A 199 11.47 5.33 6.75
N HIS A 200 11.42 4.18 7.39
CA HIS A 200 11.70 2.89 6.79
C HIS A 200 10.39 2.16 6.46
N LEU A 201 10.19 1.78 5.20
CA LEU A 201 9.03 1.01 4.78
C LEU A 201 9.45 -0.44 4.54
N MET A 202 8.66 -1.39 5.02
CA MET A 202 8.83 -2.81 4.78
C MET A 202 7.62 -3.37 4.05
N PHE A 203 7.87 -4.11 2.99
CA PHE A 203 6.90 -4.84 2.19
C PHE A 203 7.23 -6.33 2.36
N ILE A 204 6.35 -7.07 3.02
CA ILE A 204 6.57 -8.48 3.36
C ILE A 204 5.53 -9.38 2.68
N THR A 205 5.95 -10.59 2.30
CA THR A 205 5.22 -11.45 1.35
C THR A 205 3.77 -11.73 1.72
N LEU A 206 3.43 -12.01 2.99
CA LEU A 206 2.03 -12.31 3.37
C LEU A 206 1.71 -11.92 4.81
N TRP A 207 2.55 -12.32 5.75
CA TRP A 207 2.39 -12.10 7.19
C TRP A 207 3.75 -12.20 7.88
N PRO A 208 4.03 -11.48 8.99
CA PRO A 208 5.31 -11.54 9.70
C PRO A 208 5.47 -12.86 10.48
N ASP A 209 5.54 -13.98 9.78
CA ASP A 209 5.72 -15.32 10.33
C ASP A 209 7.14 -15.56 10.90
N SER A 210 7.40 -16.75 11.43
CA SER A 210 8.71 -17.06 12.02
C SER A 210 9.90 -16.89 11.08
N ALA A 211 9.76 -17.18 9.79
CA ALA A 211 10.84 -17.04 8.82
C ALA A 211 10.94 -15.59 8.32
N GLU A 212 9.79 -14.95 8.10
CA GLU A 212 9.68 -13.56 7.69
C GLU A 212 10.31 -12.63 8.74
N ARG A 213 10.07 -12.88 10.03
CA ARG A 213 10.70 -12.13 11.13
C ARG A 213 12.23 -12.23 11.15
N ILE A 214 12.83 -13.30 10.62
CA ILE A 214 14.30 -13.40 10.47
C ILE A 214 14.79 -12.44 9.38
N TRP A 215 14.09 -12.39 8.24
CA TRP A 215 14.38 -11.40 7.20
C TRP A 215 14.17 -9.98 7.72
N MET A 216 13.05 -9.73 8.39
CA MET A 216 12.73 -8.43 8.98
C MET A 216 13.80 -7.98 9.98
N GLN A 217 14.26 -8.86 10.88
CA GLN A 217 15.33 -8.54 11.82
C GLN A 217 16.60 -8.10 11.09
N LYS A 218 17.01 -8.85 10.07
CA LYS A 218 18.21 -8.54 9.29
C LYS A 218 18.11 -7.19 8.59
N ASP A 219 16.94 -6.85 8.08
CA ASP A 219 16.67 -5.56 7.45
C ASP A 219 16.65 -4.41 8.49
N LEU A 220 15.99 -4.63 9.63
CA LEU A 220 15.94 -3.67 10.74
C LEU A 220 17.31 -3.40 11.38
N ASP A 221 18.22 -4.38 11.38
CA ASP A 221 19.61 -4.19 11.84
C ASP A 221 20.39 -3.19 10.97
N THR A 222 19.89 -2.85 9.77
CA THR A 222 20.51 -1.86 8.87
C THR A 222 20.01 -0.42 9.11
N VAL A 223 18.99 -0.23 9.94
CA VAL A 223 18.42 1.09 10.25
C VAL A 223 18.57 1.43 11.73
N ALA A 224 18.66 2.72 12.03
CA ALA A 224 18.70 3.17 13.42
C ALA A 224 17.40 2.81 14.16
N ARG A 225 17.51 2.42 15.44
CA ARG A 225 16.36 2.04 16.27
C ARG A 225 15.31 3.15 16.46
N ASN A 226 15.68 4.40 16.21
CA ASN A 226 14.77 5.55 16.26
C ASN A 226 14.18 5.93 14.89
N THR A 227 14.50 5.18 13.83
CA THR A 227 13.85 5.32 12.52
C THR A 227 12.47 4.68 12.59
N PRO A 228 11.38 5.44 12.34
CA PRO A 228 10.03 4.88 12.27
C PRO A 228 9.91 3.87 11.15
N VAL A 229 9.22 2.76 11.42
CA VAL A 229 8.98 1.67 10.48
C VAL A 229 7.49 1.54 10.21
N ILE A 230 7.13 1.38 8.92
CA ILE A 230 5.76 1.10 8.46
C ILE A 230 5.78 -0.18 7.65
N ILE A 231 4.85 -1.09 7.95
CA ILE A 231 4.75 -2.39 7.28
C ILE A 231 3.55 -2.39 6.34
N PHE A 232 3.76 -2.91 5.13
CA PHE A 232 2.73 -3.24 4.16
C PHE A 232 2.75 -4.75 3.90
N THR A 233 1.62 -5.39 4.09
CA THR A 233 1.45 -6.82 3.81
C THR A 233 0.00 -7.15 3.50
N HIS A 234 -0.33 -8.40 3.19
CA HIS A 234 -1.70 -8.74 2.79
C HIS A 234 -2.57 -9.17 3.97
N ASP A 235 -2.08 -10.07 4.83
CA ASP A 235 -2.86 -10.55 5.96
C ASP A 235 -2.95 -9.53 7.08
N GLN A 236 -4.06 -9.55 7.82
CA GLN A 236 -4.20 -8.82 9.06
C GLN A 236 -3.16 -9.26 10.11
N PRO A 237 -2.82 -8.44 11.12
CA PRO A 237 -1.92 -8.84 12.20
C PRO A 237 -2.33 -10.12 12.94
N THR A 238 -3.62 -10.44 12.97
CA THR A 238 -4.13 -11.70 13.54
C THR A 238 -3.94 -12.91 12.63
N CYS A 239 -3.63 -12.72 11.35
CA CYS A 239 -3.57 -13.78 10.33
C CYS A 239 -4.89 -14.56 10.20
N GLU A 240 -4.88 -15.61 9.37
CA GLU A 240 -5.88 -16.67 9.35
C GLU A 240 -5.19 -18.03 9.53
N ALA A 241 -5.72 -18.88 10.41
CA ALA A 241 -5.22 -20.23 10.68
C ALA A 241 -4.99 -21.05 9.40
N LYS A 242 -5.86 -20.88 8.39
CA LYS A 242 -5.76 -21.61 7.12
C LYS A 242 -4.52 -21.21 6.30
N HIS A 243 -3.97 -20.02 6.48
CA HIS A 243 -2.79 -19.57 5.72
C HIS A 243 -1.50 -20.23 6.23
N PHE A 244 -1.50 -20.78 7.46
CA PHE A 244 -0.33 -21.44 8.02
C PHE A 244 0.00 -22.77 7.35
N THR A 245 1.26 -23.18 7.46
CA THR A 245 1.67 -24.52 7.02
C THR A 245 1.03 -25.58 7.90
N ASN A 246 0.50 -26.62 7.26
CA ASN A 246 -0.07 -27.78 7.91
C ASN A 246 0.92 -28.35 8.93
N PRO A 247 0.53 -28.50 10.21
CA PRO A 247 1.44 -28.98 11.26
C PRO A 247 1.57 -30.49 11.35
N VAL A 248 0.82 -31.24 10.53
CA VAL A 248 0.85 -32.70 10.53
C VAL A 248 1.77 -33.21 9.41
N PRO A 249 2.83 -33.98 9.72
CA PRO A 249 3.69 -34.61 8.71
C PRO A 249 2.88 -35.40 7.66
N PRO A 250 3.25 -35.35 6.36
CA PRO A 250 4.42 -34.71 5.77
C PRO A 250 4.20 -33.20 5.43
N TYR A 251 3.32 -32.52 6.17
CA TYR A 251 3.05 -31.08 6.07
C TYR A 251 2.44 -30.63 4.73
N GLN A 252 1.84 -31.55 3.98
CA GLN A 252 1.19 -31.26 2.70
C GLN A 252 -0.22 -30.69 2.91
N MET A 253 -0.67 -29.84 1.99
CA MET A 253 -2.07 -29.39 1.93
C MET A 253 -3.01 -30.60 1.85
N LYS A 254 -4.07 -30.61 2.66
CA LYS A 254 -5.10 -31.66 2.62
C LYS A 254 -6.50 -31.02 2.68
N PRO A 255 -7.45 -31.43 1.83
CA PRO A 255 -8.82 -30.88 1.87
C PRO A 255 -9.48 -30.97 3.25
N GLY A 256 -9.19 -32.03 4.02
CA GLY A 256 -9.81 -32.27 5.33
C GLY A 256 -9.35 -31.32 6.44
N ASN A 257 -8.13 -30.78 6.38
CA ASN A 257 -7.60 -29.89 7.42
C ASN A 257 -7.49 -28.41 7.01
N LYS A 258 -7.73 -28.11 5.73
CA LYS A 258 -7.95 -26.77 5.17
C LYS A 258 -6.74 -25.82 5.19
N PHE A 259 -5.55 -26.30 5.53
CA PHE A 259 -4.34 -25.48 5.44
C PHE A 259 -3.93 -25.25 3.98
N GLU A 260 -3.48 -24.03 3.70
CA GLU A 260 -3.09 -23.52 2.39
C GLU A 260 -1.57 -23.43 2.24
N ASN A 261 -0.81 -23.64 3.32
CA ASN A 261 0.67 -23.65 3.33
C ASN A 261 1.31 -22.39 2.73
N LEU A 262 0.74 -21.22 3.05
CA LEU A 262 1.20 -19.95 2.51
C LEU A 262 2.32 -19.37 3.36
N THR A 263 2.27 -19.49 4.68
CA THR A 263 3.37 -19.10 5.57
C THR A 263 4.34 -20.27 5.78
N ALA A 264 5.62 -20.00 6.06
CA ALA A 264 6.59 -21.02 6.47
C ALA A 264 6.33 -21.51 7.91
N GLU A 265 5.73 -20.67 8.76
CA GLU A 265 5.35 -21.06 10.11
C GLU A 265 4.27 -22.16 10.09
N HIS A 266 4.52 -23.25 10.82
CA HIS A 266 3.53 -24.30 11.04
C HIS A 266 2.50 -23.84 12.07
N TYR A 267 1.23 -24.18 11.85
CA TYR A 267 0.16 -23.88 12.79
C TYR A 267 0.32 -24.61 14.12
N LYS A 268 0.03 -23.96 15.25
CA LYS A 268 0.35 -24.47 16.60
C LYS A 268 -0.88 -24.71 17.46
N GLU A 269 -2.05 -24.23 17.05
CA GLU A 269 -3.28 -24.32 17.85
C GLU A 269 -4.18 -25.50 17.51
N GLY A 270 -3.73 -26.39 16.63
CA GLY A 270 -4.46 -27.61 16.31
C GLY A 270 -3.98 -28.26 15.03
N VAL A 271 -4.80 -29.17 14.49
CA VAL A 271 -4.48 -29.93 13.27
C VAL A 271 -5.46 -29.67 12.14
N THR A 272 -6.33 -28.68 12.28
CA THR A 272 -7.31 -28.26 11.27
C THR A 272 -7.56 -26.76 11.42
N ALA A 273 -7.58 -26.03 10.31
CA ALA A 273 -7.98 -24.64 10.30
C ALA A 273 -9.50 -24.52 10.40
N ALA A 274 -9.99 -23.72 11.34
CA ALA A 274 -11.42 -23.46 11.48
C ALA A 274 -11.96 -22.64 10.29
N ALA A 275 -13.27 -22.70 10.05
CA ALA A 275 -13.90 -22.09 8.89
C ALA A 275 -13.96 -20.54 8.95
N ASP A 276 -13.86 -19.97 10.15
CA ASP A 276 -13.96 -18.55 10.47
C ASP A 276 -12.59 -17.87 10.62
N GLY A 277 -11.55 -18.44 10.03
CA GLY A 277 -10.17 -17.97 10.16
C GLY A 277 -9.45 -18.58 11.36
N GLY A 278 -10.13 -19.20 12.32
CA GLY A 278 -9.52 -19.90 13.46
C GLY A 278 -8.69 -19.02 14.39
N SER A 279 -8.29 -19.60 15.51
CA SER A 279 -7.43 -18.93 16.49
C SER A 279 -5.97 -19.03 16.09
N THR A 280 -5.19 -18.00 16.38
CA THR A 280 -3.78 -17.86 15.97
C THR A 280 -2.98 -17.15 17.08
N GLU A 281 -3.46 -17.21 18.33
CA GLU A 281 -2.85 -16.51 19.45
C GLU A 281 -1.40 -16.92 19.68
N ILE A 282 -1.04 -18.20 19.52
CA ILE A 282 0.35 -18.68 19.72
C ILE A 282 1.28 -18.04 18.67
N GLU A 283 0.86 -17.98 17.40
CA GLU A 283 1.61 -17.35 16.32
C GLU A 283 1.67 -15.83 16.51
N GLN A 284 0.54 -15.22 16.86
CA GLN A 284 0.45 -13.80 17.19
C GLN A 284 1.37 -13.43 18.35
N ARG A 285 1.53 -14.27 19.39
CA ARG A 285 2.50 -14.03 20.48
C ARG A 285 3.94 -13.97 19.98
N GLY A 286 4.28 -14.74 18.94
CA GLY A 286 5.56 -14.64 18.23
C GLY A 286 5.74 -13.27 17.56
N TRP A 287 4.70 -12.79 16.89
CA TRP A 287 4.67 -11.45 16.30
C TRP A 287 4.74 -10.33 17.35
N VAL A 288 3.97 -10.43 18.43
CA VAL A 288 3.96 -9.49 19.56
C VAL A 288 5.33 -9.40 20.23
N LYS A 289 6.01 -10.54 20.42
CA LYS A 289 7.38 -10.54 20.94
C LYS A 289 8.33 -9.73 20.05
N PHE A 290 8.17 -9.82 18.73
CA PHE A 290 8.96 -9.04 17.78
C PHE A 290 8.63 -7.54 17.85
N LEU A 291 7.35 -7.17 17.92
CA LEU A 291 6.92 -5.78 18.11
C LEU A 291 7.51 -5.15 19.37
N LYS A 292 7.56 -5.88 20.48
CA LYS A 292 8.17 -5.38 21.74
C LYS A 292 9.67 -5.15 21.61
N LEU A 293 10.36 -5.92 20.77
CA LEU A 293 11.79 -5.72 20.49
C LEU A 293 12.03 -4.55 19.54
N HIS A 294 11.04 -4.22 18.70
CA HIS A 294 11.10 -3.18 17.68
C HIS A 294 9.96 -2.16 17.85
N PRO A 295 10.01 -1.36 18.93
CA PRO A 295 8.97 -0.37 19.23
C PRO A 295 8.89 0.77 18.21
N ASN A 296 9.83 0.81 17.26
CA ASN A 296 9.83 1.71 16.12
C ASN A 296 8.92 1.25 14.98
N ILE A 297 8.28 0.08 15.05
CA ILE A 297 7.21 -0.32 14.13
C ILE A 297 5.93 0.41 14.52
N MET A 298 5.57 1.43 13.75
CA MET A 298 4.53 2.40 14.12
C MET A 298 3.18 2.16 13.45
N ALA A 299 3.17 1.54 12.28
CA ALA A 299 1.96 1.31 11.49
C ALA A 299 2.04 0.04 10.64
N TYR A 300 0.86 -0.53 10.38
CA TYR A 300 0.67 -1.76 9.61
C TYR A 300 -0.51 -1.60 8.65
N PHE A 301 -0.28 -1.87 7.38
CA PHE A 301 -1.28 -1.76 6.31
C PHE A 301 -1.56 -3.13 5.73
N HIS A 302 -2.85 -3.47 5.57
CA HIS A 302 -3.25 -4.75 5.01
C HIS A 302 -4.59 -4.77 4.26
N GLY A 303 -4.78 -5.85 3.49
CA GLY A 303 -6.00 -6.17 2.75
C GLY A 303 -6.72 -7.37 3.37
N ASN A 304 -6.87 -8.43 2.58
CA ASN A 304 -7.40 -9.77 2.89
C ASN A 304 -8.85 -9.82 3.44
N SER A 305 -9.16 -9.03 4.48
CA SER A 305 -10.51 -9.04 5.07
C SER A 305 -11.54 -8.32 4.20
N ASN A 306 -11.12 -7.48 3.24
CA ASN A 306 -11.98 -6.78 2.28
C ASN A 306 -12.93 -5.73 2.89
N TRP A 307 -12.49 -4.82 3.78
CA TRP A 307 -13.25 -3.59 4.08
C TRP A 307 -12.37 -2.54 4.72
N ASN A 308 -12.72 -1.26 4.52
CA ASN A 308 -12.00 -0.15 5.13
C ASN A 308 -12.18 -0.11 6.66
N GLU A 309 -11.09 -0.03 7.41
CA GLU A 309 -11.11 0.17 8.86
C GLU A 309 -9.77 0.72 9.37
N PHE A 310 -9.83 1.66 10.32
CA PHE A 310 -8.66 2.16 11.04
C PHE A 310 -8.79 1.74 12.51
N TYR A 311 -7.85 0.95 13.01
CA TYR A 311 -7.93 0.38 14.35
C TYR A 311 -6.56 0.24 15.01
N VAL A 312 -6.55 -0.09 16.30
CA VAL A 312 -5.33 -0.40 17.04
C VAL A 312 -5.31 -1.90 17.34
N TYR A 313 -4.27 -2.58 16.88
CA TYR A 313 -4.03 -3.97 17.25
C TYR A 313 -3.34 -4.03 18.62
N HIS A 314 -3.88 -4.87 19.50
CA HIS A 314 -3.43 -4.99 20.89
C HIS A 314 -2.67 -6.29 21.21
N GLY A 315 -2.63 -7.23 20.27
CA GLY A 315 -2.14 -8.58 20.54
C GLY A 315 -3.13 -9.42 21.36
N PRO A 316 -2.92 -10.75 21.41
CA PRO A 316 -3.76 -11.65 22.19
C PRO A 316 -3.73 -11.35 23.70
N ASP A 317 -2.61 -10.82 24.19
CA ASP A 317 -2.41 -10.54 25.62
C ASP A 317 -2.64 -9.04 25.97
N ASN A 318 -3.17 -8.24 25.03
CA ASN A 318 -3.47 -6.80 25.19
C ASN A 318 -2.28 -5.92 25.66
N ASP A 319 -1.06 -6.26 25.26
CA ASP A 319 0.17 -5.66 25.78
C ASP A 319 1.07 -5.00 24.72
N VAL A 320 0.54 -4.81 23.51
CA VAL A 320 1.10 -3.92 22.48
C VAL A 320 0.04 -2.96 21.97
N LYS A 321 0.47 -1.94 21.21
CA LYS A 321 -0.42 -1.03 20.49
C LYS A 321 0.21 -0.75 19.14
N LEU A 322 -0.41 -1.24 18.08
CA LEU A 322 0.04 -1.01 16.71
C LEU A 322 -1.10 -0.36 15.92
N ASN A 323 -0.83 0.76 15.26
CA ASN A 323 -1.83 1.39 14.39
C ASN A 323 -1.99 0.53 13.14
N VAL A 324 -3.22 0.17 12.81
CA VAL A 324 -3.54 -0.70 11.67
C VAL A 324 -4.54 -0.02 10.75
N PHE A 325 -4.28 -0.12 9.46
CA PHE A 325 -5.12 0.42 8.41
C PHE A 325 -5.45 -0.72 7.44
N ARG A 326 -6.73 -1.12 7.41
CA ARG A 326 -7.24 -2.07 6.43
C ARG A 326 -7.96 -1.32 5.32
N VAL A 327 -7.74 -1.70 4.07
CA VAL A 327 -8.42 -1.12 2.90
C VAL A 327 -9.53 -2.02 2.37
N ASP A 328 -10.54 -1.41 1.74
CA ASP A 328 -11.60 -2.12 1.04
C ASP A 328 -11.08 -2.86 -0.20
N SER A 329 -11.83 -3.87 -0.65
CA SER A 329 -11.60 -4.52 -1.94
C SER A 329 -12.57 -3.96 -2.97
N PRO A 330 -12.09 -3.56 -4.17
CA PRO A 330 -12.96 -3.16 -5.25
C PRO A 330 -13.88 -4.29 -5.73
N MET A 331 -13.56 -5.56 -5.42
CA MET A 331 -14.30 -6.72 -5.92
C MET A 331 -15.06 -7.49 -4.84
N LYS A 332 -14.48 -7.63 -3.64
CA LYS A 332 -14.99 -8.48 -2.55
C LYS A 332 -15.33 -7.70 -1.28
N GLY A 333 -15.44 -6.37 -1.36
CA GLY A 333 -15.69 -5.54 -0.20
C GLY A 333 -16.90 -5.98 0.63
N LYS A 334 -16.73 -6.19 1.94
CA LYS A 334 -17.79 -6.66 2.87
C LYS A 334 -19.04 -5.80 2.78
N TYR A 335 -18.85 -4.49 2.64
CA TYR A 335 -19.93 -3.52 2.48
C TYR A 335 -20.06 -3.07 1.02
N SER A 336 -18.94 -2.77 0.36
CA SER A 336 -18.97 -2.18 -0.96
C SER A 336 -19.43 -3.14 -2.06
N ALA A 337 -19.31 -4.46 -1.88
CA ALA A 337 -19.86 -5.45 -2.84
C ALA A 337 -21.39 -5.38 -2.96
N LYS A 338 -22.09 -4.94 -1.91
CA LYS A 338 -23.56 -4.77 -1.90
C LYS A 338 -24.00 -3.33 -2.17
N ASP A 339 -23.10 -2.38 -1.94
CA ASP A 339 -23.36 -0.95 -2.06
C ASP A 339 -22.12 -0.28 -2.66
N GLU A 340 -22.12 -0.17 -3.98
CA GLU A 340 -20.96 0.34 -4.73
C GLU A 340 -20.62 1.81 -4.42
N THR A 341 -21.48 2.54 -3.72
CA THR A 341 -21.18 3.90 -3.25
C THR A 341 -20.13 3.93 -2.15
N LYS A 342 -19.91 2.78 -1.49
CA LYS A 342 -18.90 2.56 -0.44
C LYS A 342 -17.57 2.03 -0.95
N LEU A 343 -17.40 1.91 -2.26
CA LEU A 343 -16.11 1.53 -2.83
C LEU A 343 -15.06 2.57 -2.47
N SER A 344 -13.98 2.11 -1.84
CA SER A 344 -12.90 2.98 -1.41
C SER A 344 -11.51 2.43 -1.70
N PHE A 345 -10.56 3.35 -1.80
CA PHE A 345 -9.13 3.13 -1.62
C PHE A 345 -8.65 4.10 -0.54
N GLN A 346 -7.36 4.12 -0.20
CA GLN A 346 -6.83 5.05 0.80
C GLN A 346 -5.80 6.02 0.19
N LEU A 347 -5.80 7.25 0.68
CA LEU A 347 -4.71 8.21 0.53
C LEU A 347 -3.92 8.27 1.84
N ILE A 348 -2.62 8.00 1.75
CA ILE A 348 -1.69 8.09 2.87
C ILE A 348 -0.83 9.34 2.67
N SER A 349 -0.83 10.26 3.63
CA SER A 349 0.04 11.43 3.67
C SER A 349 1.01 11.31 4.83
N LEU A 350 2.27 11.03 4.51
CA LEU A 350 3.36 10.92 5.46
C LEU A 350 4.09 12.26 5.57
N ASN A 351 3.96 12.96 6.70
CA ASN A 351 4.69 14.18 6.97
C ASN A 351 5.93 13.88 7.82
N THR A 352 7.10 13.85 7.19
CA THR A 352 8.35 13.45 7.85
C THR A 352 8.90 14.50 8.80
N ASN A 353 8.56 15.79 8.60
CA ASN A 353 8.96 16.85 9.52
C ASN A 353 8.14 16.84 10.81
N LYS A 354 6.84 16.59 10.70
CA LYS A 354 5.93 16.49 11.85
C LYS A 354 5.94 15.10 12.49
N GLN A 355 6.55 14.12 11.82
CA GLN A 355 6.49 12.70 12.19
C GLN A 355 5.03 12.24 12.39
N THR A 356 4.17 12.59 11.43
CA THR A 356 2.76 12.19 11.43
C THR A 356 2.41 11.42 10.17
N LEU A 357 1.58 10.40 10.32
CA LEU A 357 0.99 9.63 9.25
C LEU A 357 -0.52 9.88 9.25
N THR A 358 -1.05 10.46 8.19
CA THR A 358 -2.49 10.63 8.00
C THR A 358 -2.97 9.66 6.93
N VAL A 359 -4.01 8.89 7.23
CA VAL A 359 -4.65 7.97 6.30
C VAL A 359 -6.09 8.40 6.14
N SER A 360 -6.51 8.62 4.90
CA SER A 360 -7.87 9.02 4.55
C SER A 360 -8.49 8.00 3.62
N GLU A 361 -9.71 7.60 3.92
CA GLU A 361 -10.56 6.84 3.02
C GLU A 361 -10.97 7.74 1.85
N CYS A 362 -10.87 7.20 0.64
CA CYS A 362 -11.22 7.86 -0.60
C CYS A 362 -12.38 7.10 -1.24
N LEU A 363 -13.61 7.56 -0.99
CA LEU A 363 -14.81 7.06 -1.64
C LEU A 363 -14.83 7.54 -3.09
N TRP A 364 -14.80 6.63 -4.05
CA TRP A 364 -14.56 6.98 -5.45
C TRP A 364 -15.75 6.74 -6.38
N ASN A 365 -16.84 6.19 -5.86
CA ASN A 365 -18.02 5.80 -6.63
C ASN A 365 -19.36 6.20 -5.99
N THR A 366 -19.40 7.28 -5.21
CA THR A 366 -20.57 7.74 -4.43
C THR A 366 -21.83 8.09 -5.26
N GLU A 367 -21.64 8.50 -6.51
CA GLU A 367 -22.64 8.75 -7.53
C GLU A 367 -22.39 7.84 -8.75
N PRO A 368 -22.80 6.56 -8.73
CA PRO A 368 -22.39 5.58 -9.75
C PRO A 368 -22.76 5.95 -11.20
N GLN A 369 -23.80 6.76 -11.36
CA GLN A 369 -24.27 7.27 -12.66
C GLN A 369 -23.48 8.48 -13.16
N ASN A 370 -22.57 9.02 -12.34
CA ASN A 370 -21.69 10.13 -12.68
C ASN A 370 -20.21 9.68 -12.63
N PRO A 371 -19.65 9.15 -13.73
CA PRO A 371 -18.25 8.72 -13.79
C PRO A 371 -17.24 9.84 -13.55
N SER A 372 -17.64 11.10 -13.67
CA SER A 372 -16.81 12.30 -13.47
C SER A 372 -16.90 12.86 -12.06
N GLN A 373 -17.66 12.22 -11.17
CA GLN A 373 -17.68 12.60 -9.76
C GLN A 373 -16.26 12.63 -9.20
N LYS A 374 -15.99 13.61 -8.34
CA LYS A 374 -14.72 13.67 -7.62
C LYS A 374 -14.73 12.66 -6.48
N VAL A 375 -13.56 12.17 -6.14
CA VAL A 375 -13.33 11.39 -4.92
C VAL A 375 -13.80 12.20 -3.70
N ILE A 376 -14.54 11.55 -2.80
CA ILE A 376 -14.98 12.11 -1.52
C ILE A 376 -14.11 11.53 -0.41
N ILE A 377 -13.62 12.39 0.47
CA ILE A 377 -12.89 11.96 1.67
C ILE A 377 -13.88 11.42 2.70
N GLY A 378 -13.71 10.15 3.08
CA GLY A 378 -14.47 9.46 4.11
C GLY A 378 -13.81 9.58 5.47
N GLN A 379 -13.66 8.46 6.18
CA GLN A 379 -12.95 8.43 7.45
C GLN A 379 -11.49 8.88 7.29
N THR A 380 -10.97 9.65 8.25
CA THR A 380 -9.54 10.01 8.33
C THR A 380 -9.00 9.68 9.71
N ALA A 381 -7.77 9.17 9.78
CA ALA A 381 -7.02 8.99 11.01
C ALA A 381 -5.61 9.58 10.86
N THR A 382 -5.15 10.27 11.90
CA THR A 382 -3.78 10.79 11.99
C THR A 382 -3.11 10.20 13.21
N VAL A 383 -1.96 9.57 13.02
CA VAL A 383 -1.16 8.96 14.09
C VAL A 383 0.25 9.56 14.11
N SER A 384 0.83 9.61 15.31
CA SER A 384 2.26 9.91 15.46
C SER A 384 3.08 8.70 15.03
N ILE A 385 4.11 8.93 14.22
CA ILE A 385 5.15 7.95 13.91
C ILE A 385 6.47 8.28 14.62
N LYS A 386 6.47 9.22 15.56
CA LYS A 386 7.62 9.46 16.42
C LYS A 386 7.88 8.21 17.27
N VAL A 387 9.09 7.67 17.19
CA VAL A 387 9.51 6.51 18.00
C VAL A 387 9.55 6.92 19.49
N PRO A 388 8.96 6.12 20.40
CA PRO A 388 8.95 6.38 21.84
C PRO A 388 10.33 6.52 22.49
#